data_AF-A0A7C2B8S5-F1
#
_entry.id   AF-A0A7C2B8S5-F1
#
_cell.length_a   1.000
_cell.length_b   1.000
_cell.length_c   1.000
_cell.angle_alpha   90.00
_cell.angle_beta   90.00
_cell.angle_gamma   90.00
#
_symmetry.space_group_name_H-M   'P 1'
#
loop_
_entity.id
_entity.type
_entity.pdbx_description
1 polymer ?
#
loop_
_entity_poly.entity_id
_entity_poly.type
_entity_poly.pdbx_seq_one_letter_code
_entity_poly.pdbx_strand_id
1 'polypeptide(L)'
;MSSRLSAVLKNRNFLYLALAGAMSQLGDRLSHMLLITIIGMSAPGKLLAYSGGSLAFVIPTLVLSPVAGVLVDRWNRRKTIARTHFIQTAILALTPFA
;
A
#
# COMPACT_ATOMS: atom_id res chain seq x y z
N MET A 1 25.11 -16.29 2.50
CA MET A 1 23.94 -15.38 2.40
C MET A 1 22.62 -16.07 2.76
N SER A 2 22.37 -17.32 2.34
CA SER A 2 21.12 -18.06 2.61
C SER A 2 20.83 -18.35 4.10
N SER A 3 21.86 -18.46 4.94
CA SER A 3 21.71 -18.74 6.38
C SER A 3 21.08 -17.60 7.19
N ARG A 4 21.11 -16.35 6.69
CA ARG A 4 20.50 -15.20 7.37
C ARG A 4 19.01 -15.06 7.06
N LEU A 5 18.58 -15.41 5.84
CA LEU A 5 17.17 -15.40 5.45
C LEU A 5 16.37 -16.42 6.27
N SER A 6 16.88 -17.64 6.43
CA SER A 6 16.24 -18.67 7.25
C SER A 6 16.21 -18.31 8.74
N ALA A 7 17.22 -17.59 9.24
CA ALA A 7 17.22 -17.06 10.61
C ALA A 7 16.17 -15.95 10.82
N VAL A 8 15.97 -15.08 9.82
CA VAL A 8 14.96 -14.01 9.84
C VAL A 8 13.54 -14.58 9.71
N LEU A 9 13.34 -15.58 8.85
CA LEU A 9 12.08 -16.33 8.72
C LEU A 9 11.73 -17.14 9.99
N LYS A 10 12.71 -17.54 10.80
CA LYS A 10 12.46 -18.16 12.11
C LYS A 10 11.86 -17.19 13.14
N ASN A 11 12.02 -15.88 12.95
CA ASN A 11 11.43 -14.89 13.83
C ASN A 11 9.94 -14.70 13.49
N ARG A 12 9.06 -15.28 14.31
CA ARG A 12 7.60 -15.23 14.12
C ARG A 12 7.07 -13.81 13.99
N ASN A 13 7.60 -12.84 14.74
CA ASN A 13 7.17 -11.45 14.64
C ASN A 13 7.49 -10.84 13.28
N PHE A 14 8.66 -11.16 12.72
CA PHE A 14 9.02 -10.72 11.37
C PHE A 14 8.14 -11.41 10.31
N LEU A 15 7.89 -12.71 10.47
CA LEU A 15 7.07 -13.48 9.55
C LEU A 15 5.64 -12.94 9.48
N TYR A 16 5.04 -12.61 10.63
CA TYR A 16 3.73 -11.96 10.67
C TYR A 16 3.73 -10.57 10.00
N LEU A 17 4.76 -9.75 10.23
CA LEU A 17 4.88 -8.46 9.57
C LEU A 17 5.01 -8.60 8.05
N ALA A 18 5.84 -9.55 7.60
CA ALA A 18 6.06 -9.81 6.19
C ALA A 18 4.79 -10.32 5.50
N LEU A 19 4.06 -11.25 6.13
CA LEU A 19 2.79 -11.75 5.60
C LEU A 19 1.71 -10.66 5.58
N ALA A 20 1.57 -9.88 6.66
CA ALA A 20 0.63 -8.78 6.70
C ALA A 20 0.92 -7.73 5.61
N GLY A 21 2.21 -7.39 5.44
CA GLY A 21 2.67 -6.50 4.37
C GLY A 21 2.35 -7.06 2.99
N ALA A 22 2.66 -8.33 2.73
CA ALA A 22 2.37 -8.98 1.46
C ALA A 22 0.87 -8.99 1.13
N MET A 23 0.01 -9.32 2.10
CA MET A 23 -1.44 -9.30 1.91
C MET A 23 -1.96 -7.88 1.64
N SER A 24 -1.49 -6.87 2.37
CA SER A 24 -1.84 -5.48 2.13
C SER A 24 -1.47 -5.06 0.71
N GLN A 25 -0.26 -5.41 0.26
CA GLN A 25 0.26 -5.00 -1.03
C GLN A 25 -0.44 -5.70 -2.20
N LEU A 26 -0.90 -6.93 -2.00
CA LEU A 26 -1.79 -7.61 -2.93
C LEU A 26 -3.14 -6.90 -3.03
N GLY A 27 -3.74 -6.53 -1.89
CA GLY A 27 -5.00 -5.77 -1.86
C GLY A 27 -4.90 -4.43 -2.61
N ASP A 28 -3.79 -3.70 -2.40
CA ASP A 28 -3.53 -2.45 -3.10
C ASP A 28 -3.39 -2.66 -4.62
N ARG A 29 -2.80 -3.78 -5.05
CA ARG A 29 -2.66 -4.12 -6.48
C ARG A 29 -3.99 -4.48 -7.13
N LEU A 30 -4.82 -5.24 -6.44
CA LEU A 30 -6.17 -5.57 -6.92
C LEU A 30 -7.04 -4.30 -7.00
N SER A 31 -6.94 -3.42 -6.00
CA SER A 31 -7.67 -2.13 -6.00
C SER A 31 -7.23 -1.25 -7.16
N HIS A 32 -5.92 -1.19 -7.45
CA HIS A 32 -5.41 -0.46 -8.60
C HIS A 32 -5.90 -1.06 -9.94
N MET A 33 -5.91 -2.40 -10.07
CA MET A 33 -6.44 -3.08 -11.27
C MET A 33 -7.94 -2.81 -11.47
N LEU A 34 -8.72 -2.78 -10.39
CA LEU A 34 -10.14 -2.41 -10.45
C LEU A 34 -10.30 -0.99 -10.99
N LEU A 35 -9.54 -0.03 -10.44
CA LEU A 35 -9.56 1.36 -10.85
C LEU A 35 -9.19 1.54 -12.33
N ILE A 36 -8.13 0.85 -12.78
CA ILE A 36 -7.70 0.82 -14.18
C ILE A 36 -8.82 0.26 -15.09
N THR A 37 -9.48 -0.83 -14.66
CA THR A 37 -10.60 -1.43 -15.42
C THR A 37 -11.78 -0.46 -15.53
N ILE A 38 -12.16 0.21 -14.45
CA ILE A 38 -13.24 1.21 -14.45
C ILE A 38 -12.92 2.38 -15.38
N ILE A 39 -11.68 2.90 -15.31
CA ILE A 39 -11.21 3.95 -16.22
C ILE A 39 -11.28 3.46 -17.68
N GLY A 40 -10.87 2.22 -17.93
CA GLY A 40 -10.90 1.59 -19.24
C GLY A 40 -12.29 1.46 -19.85
N MET A 41 -13.28 1.09 -19.04
CA MET A 41 -14.68 1.02 -19.45
C MET A 41 -15.30 2.41 -19.67
N SER A 42 -14.93 3.39 -18.84
CA SER A 42 -15.52 4.74 -18.87
C SER A 42 -14.95 5.61 -20.00
N ALA A 43 -13.71 5.36 -20.42
CA ALA A 43 -12.99 6.15 -21.42
C ALA A 43 -12.14 5.26 -22.35
N PRO A 44 -12.79 4.44 -23.21
CA PRO A 44 -12.09 3.49 -24.08
C PRO A 44 -11.09 4.21 -25.00
N GLY A 45 -9.85 3.71 -25.04
CA GLY A 45 -8.78 4.22 -25.91
C GLY A 45 -8.07 5.50 -25.45
N LYS A 46 -8.50 6.14 -24.36
CA LYS A 46 -7.84 7.37 -23.85
C LYS A 46 -6.65 7.03 -22.95
N LEU A 47 -5.46 6.90 -23.54
CA LEU A 47 -4.20 6.62 -22.84
C LEU A 47 -3.91 7.62 -21.70
N LEU A 48 -4.31 8.89 -21.86
CA LEU A 48 -4.13 9.94 -20.84
C LEU A 48 -4.98 9.73 -19.59
N ALA A 49 -6.15 9.06 -19.70
CA ALA A 49 -6.97 8.74 -18.53
C ALA A 49 -6.31 7.66 -17.66
N TYR A 50 -5.65 6.69 -18.29
CA TYR A 50 -4.88 5.64 -17.62
C TYR A 50 -3.63 6.18 -16.93
N SER A 51 -2.83 7.00 -17.64
CA SER A 51 -1.61 7.59 -17.07
C SER A 51 -1.93 8.59 -15.96
N GLY A 52 -3.00 9.38 -16.11
CA GLY A 52 -3.50 10.28 -15.07
C GLY A 52 -3.90 9.55 -13.80
N GLY A 53 -4.65 8.44 -13.91
CA GLY A 53 -5.02 7.61 -12.77
C GLY A 53 -3.81 7.03 -12.02
N SER A 54 -2.80 6.55 -12.75
CA SER A 54 -1.57 6.03 -12.13
C SER A 54 -0.76 7.14 -11.43
N LEU A 55 -0.67 8.32 -12.03
CA LEU A 55 0.04 9.46 -11.45
C LEU A 55 -0.63 9.95 -10.15
N ALA A 56 -1.95 9.85 -10.04
CA ALA A 56 -2.68 10.17 -8.81
C ALA A 56 -2.28 9.28 -7.63
N PHE A 57 -1.77 8.07 -7.85
CA PHE A 57 -1.20 7.23 -6.78
C PHE A 57 0.28 7.55 -6.51
N VAL A 58 1.05 7.75 -7.56
CA VAL A 58 2.52 7.85 -7.45
C VAL A 58 2.96 9.19 -6.88
N ILE A 59 2.36 10.31 -7.34
CA ILE A 59 2.77 11.65 -6.92
C ILE A 59 2.60 11.86 -5.41
N PRO A 60 1.45 11.57 -4.79
CA PRO A 60 1.31 11.73 -3.34
C PRO A 60 2.29 10.85 -2.58
N THR A 61 2.49 9.62 -3.03
CA THR A 61 3.43 8.69 -2.39
C THR A 61 4.87 9.21 -2.45
N LEU A 62 5.31 9.73 -3.60
CA LEU A 62 6.64 10.31 -3.77
C LEU A 62 6.85 11.55 -2.91
N VAL A 63 5.87 12.45 -2.84
CA VAL A 63 5.98 13.70 -2.08
C VAL A 63 5.91 13.45 -0.57
N LEU A 64 5.03 12.53 -0.14
CA LEU A 64 4.79 12.27 1.28
C LEU A 64 5.79 11.27 1.88
N SER A 65 6.39 10.38 1.08
CA SER A 65 7.31 9.34 1.59
C SER A 65 8.53 9.86 2.36
N PRO A 66 9.21 10.97 1.98
CA PRO A 66 10.36 11.47 2.75
C PRO A 66 9.93 12.02 4.10
N VAL A 67 8.82 12.76 4.14
CA VAL A 67 8.26 13.35 5.35
C VAL A 67 7.76 12.24 6.29
N ALA A 68 7.05 11.26 5.74
CA ALA A 68 6.58 10.10 6.48
C ALA A 68 7.75 9.28 7.04
N GLY A 69 8.83 9.08 6.27
CA GLY A 69 10.02 8.38 6.74
C GLY A 69 10.63 9.02 7.99
N VAL A 70 10.84 10.34 7.95
CA VAL A 70 11.40 11.09 9.08
C VAL A 70 10.49 11.06 10.31
N LEU A 71 9.16 11.05 10.13
CA LEU A 71 8.19 10.96 11.23
C LEU A 71 8.15 9.55 11.85
N VAL A 72 8.16 8.51 11.01
CA VAL A 72 8.10 7.12 11.47
C VAL A 72 9.35 6.72 12.24
N ASP A 73 10.51 7.24 11.87
CA ASP A 73 11.77 6.97 12.58
C ASP A 73 11.77 7.52 14.02
N ARG A 74 10.96 8.55 14.30
CA ARG A 74 10.86 9.18 15.64
C ARG A 74 9.78 8.55 16.51
N TRP A 75 8.90 7.72 15.94
CA TRP A 75 7.74 7.16 16.65
C TRP A 75 7.90 5.68 16.97
N ASN A 76 7.05 5.18 17.86
CA ASN A 76 7.03 3.75 18.18
C ASN A 76 6.48 2.95 16.98
N ARG A 77 7.40 2.28 16.28
CA ARG A 77 7.15 1.52 15.04
C ARG A 77 5.92 0.61 15.11
N ARG A 78 5.71 -0.09 16.23
CA ARG A 78 4.57 -1.01 16.39
C ARG A 78 3.23 -0.27 16.44
N LYS A 79 3.17 0.85 17.15
CA LYS A 79 1.96 1.69 17.24
C LYS A 79 1.66 2.37 15.92
N THR A 80 2.69 2.83 15.21
CA THR A 80 2.55 3.46 13.90
C THR A 80 1.95 2.50 12.88
N ILE A 81 2.52 1.30 12.74
CA ILE A 81 2.02 0.28 11.80
C ILE A 81 0.56 -0.07 12.09
N ALA A 82 0.22 -0.29 13.37
CA ALA A 82 -1.16 -0.63 13.76
C ALA A 82 -2.16 0.47 13.40
N ARG A 83 -1.84 1.74 13.71
CA ARG A 83 -2.70 2.88 13.39
C ARG A 83 -2.88 3.08 11.89
N THR A 84 -1.79 2.99 11.13
CA THR A 84 -1.84 3.18 9.68
C THR A 84 -2.70 2.12 9.01
N HIS A 85 -2.54 0.83 9.36
CA HIS A 85 -3.39 -0.21 8.80
C HIS A 85 -4.85 -0.05 9.21
N PHE A 86 -5.15 0.33 10.46
CA PHE A 86 -6.53 0.61 10.88
C PHE A 86 -7.17 1.74 10.05
N ILE A 87 -6.44 2.84 9.83
CA ILE A 87 -6.90 3.96 9.00
C ILE A 87 -7.10 3.51 7.55
N GLN A 88 -6.15 2.75 6.99
CA GLN A 88 -6.24 2.22 5.63
C GLN A 88 -7.49 1.33 5.46
N THR A 89 -7.71 0.39 6.38
CA THR A 89 -8.90 -0.48 6.35
C THR A 89 -10.19 0.31 6.47
N ALA A 90 -10.24 1.32 7.34
CA ALA A 90 -11.43 2.18 7.48
C ALA A 90 -11.72 2.96 6.19
N ILE A 91 -10.69 3.54 5.56
CA ILE A 91 -10.86 4.27 4.28
C ILE A 91 -11.33 3.32 3.18
N LEU A 92 -10.70 2.15 3.03
CA LEU A 92 -11.09 1.17 2.01
C LEU A 92 -12.50 0.63 2.23
N ALA A 93 -12.93 0.45 3.48
CA ALA A 93 -14.28 0.02 3.80
C ALA A 93 -15.33 1.09 3.49
N LEU A 94 -14.96 2.38 3.46
CA LEU A 94 -15.85 3.49 3.08
C LEU A 94 -15.96 3.66 1.56
N THR A 95 -14.95 3.28 0.78
CA THR A 95 -14.93 3.38 -0.69
C THR A 95 -16.18 2.80 -1.39
N PRO A 96 -16.75 1.64 -1.02
CA PRO A 96 -17.97 1.15 -1.65
C PRO A 96 -19.25 1.95 -1.31
N PHE A 97 -19.21 2.82 -0.29
CA PHE A 97 -20.36 3.64 0.14
C PHE A 97 -20.30 5.09 -0.38
N ALA A 98 -19.25 5.45 -1.11
CA ALA A 98 -19.05 6.76 -1.73
C ALA A 98 -19.22 6.66 -3.26
#